data_AF-A0A5M9JF68-F1
#
_entry.id   AF-A0A5M9JF68-F1
#
_cell.length_a   1.000
_cell.length_b   1.000
_cell.length_c   1.000
_cell.angle_alpha   90.00
_cell.angle_beta   90.00
_cell.angle_gamma   90.00
#
_symmetry.space_group_name_H-M   'P 1'
#
loop_
_entity.id
_entity.type
_entity.pdbx_description
1 polymer ?
#
loop_
_entity_poly.entity_id
_entity_poly.type
_entity_poly.pdbx_seq_one_letter_code
_entity_poly.pdbx_strand_id
1 'polypeptide(L)'
;MIIRQRFTFLICFAVLGLLSFANASTGDRLPEFKQCVEVCQQENCDNGVGGATKIPLLHRLLFWTCPAECDYTCQHIITNARVESGQPIVQFHGKWPFYRFLGMQEPFSVFFSLLNFLAHPKRTREK
;
A
#
# COMPACT_ATOMS: atom_id res chain seq x y z
N MET A 1 29.57 -15.46 -35.10
CA MET A 1 29.02 -14.26 -34.42
C MET A 1 27.48 -14.19 -34.49
N ILE A 2 26.87 -14.47 -35.65
CA ILE A 2 25.41 -14.38 -35.89
C ILE A 2 24.57 -15.40 -35.08
N ILE A 3 25.04 -16.63 -34.90
CA ILE A 3 24.33 -17.68 -34.12
C ILE A 3 24.22 -17.31 -32.63
N ARG A 4 25.26 -16.66 -32.09
CA ARG A 4 25.34 -16.25 -30.68
C ARG A 4 24.33 -15.13 -30.37
N GLN A 5 24.19 -14.17 -31.28
CA GLN A 5 23.17 -13.11 -31.18
C GLN A 5 21.74 -13.65 -31.24
N ARG A 6 21.47 -14.64 -32.10
CA ARG A 6 20.14 -15.27 -32.20
C ARG A 6 19.76 -16.00 -30.91
N PHE A 7 20.70 -16.71 -30.29
CA PHE A 7 20.46 -17.33 -28.98
C PHE A 7 20.19 -16.30 -27.88
N THR A 8 20.95 -15.19 -27.85
CA THR A 8 20.69 -14.11 -26.89
C THR A 8 19.29 -13.52 -27.06
N PHE A 9 18.84 -13.26 -28.31
CA PHE A 9 17.49 -12.75 -28.56
C PHE A 9 16.38 -13.72 -28.14
N LEU A 10 16.55 -15.02 -28.41
CA LEU A 10 15.61 -16.05 -27.97
C LEU A 10 15.52 -16.15 -26.45
N ILE A 11 16.66 -16.05 -25.75
CA ILE A 11 16.71 -16.03 -24.28
C ILE A 11 16.01 -14.76 -23.75
N CYS A 12 16.30 -13.58 -24.30
CA CYS A 12 15.62 -12.34 -23.88
C CYS A 12 14.11 -12.41 -24.10
N PHE A 13 13.65 -12.97 -25.23
CA PHE A 13 12.22 -13.11 -25.51
C PHE A 13 11.55 -14.12 -24.56
N ALA A 14 12.22 -15.23 -24.24
CA ALA A 14 11.75 -16.18 -23.24
C ALA A 14 11.69 -15.56 -21.83
N VAL A 15 12.70 -14.77 -21.44
CA VAL A 15 12.71 -14.05 -20.16
C VAL A 15 11.61 -13.00 -20.09
N LEU A 16 11.36 -12.24 -21.17
CA LEU A 16 10.23 -11.30 -21.22
C LEU A 16 8.87 -12.02 -21.11
N GLY A 17 8.73 -13.21 -21.70
CA GLY A 17 7.51 -14.02 -21.58
C GLY A 17 7.25 -14.56 -20.17
N LEU A 18 8.28 -14.61 -19.31
CA LEU A 18 8.16 -15.00 -17.90
C LEU A 18 7.82 -13.81 -16.98
N LEU A 19 7.80 -12.58 -17.49
CA LEU A 19 7.40 -11.42 -16.71
C LEU A 19 5.88 -11.44 -16.51
N SER A 20 5.46 -11.67 -15.27
CA SER A 20 4.04 -11.58 -14.90
C SER A 20 3.57 -10.13 -14.88
N PHE A 21 2.39 -9.88 -15.43
CA PHE A 21 1.74 -8.57 -15.32
C PHE A 21 1.25 -8.35 -13.89
N ALA A 22 1.82 -7.37 -13.20
CA ALA A 22 1.32 -6.91 -11.91
C ALA A 22 0.02 -6.13 -12.12
N ASN A 23 -1.10 -6.68 -11.65
CA ASN A 23 -2.38 -5.96 -11.63
C ASN A 23 -2.47 -5.10 -10.37
N ALA A 24 -2.68 -3.79 -10.53
CA ALA A 24 -3.12 -2.93 -9.43
C ALA A 24 -4.50 -3.37 -8.90
N SER A 25 -4.77 -3.08 -7.63
CA SER A 25 -6.04 -3.46 -7.00
C SER A 25 -7.23 -2.75 -7.65
N THR A 26 -8.43 -3.31 -7.50
CA THR A 26 -9.65 -2.73 -8.07
C THR A 26 -9.88 -1.31 -7.53
N GLY A 27 -9.65 -1.08 -6.24
CA GLY A 27 -9.79 0.23 -5.60
C GLY A 27 -8.84 1.29 -6.16
N ASP A 28 -7.60 0.90 -6.50
CA ASP A 28 -6.57 1.82 -7.00
C ASP A 28 -6.90 2.34 -8.42
N ARG A 29 -7.79 1.64 -9.13
CA ARG A 29 -8.23 2.01 -10.48
C ARG A 29 -9.40 2.98 -10.47
N LEU A 30 -10.08 3.12 -9.35
CA LEU A 30 -11.28 3.95 -9.23
C LEU A 30 -10.93 5.44 -9.44
N PRO A 31 -11.57 6.13 -10.39
CA PRO A 31 -11.34 7.57 -10.59
C PRO A 31 -11.72 8.38 -9.36
N GLU A 32 -12.79 8.01 -8.66
CA GLU A 32 -13.22 8.68 -7.43
C GLU A 32 -12.17 8.60 -6.31
N PHE A 33 -11.44 7.47 -6.23
CA PHE A 33 -10.36 7.30 -5.26
C PHE A 33 -9.16 8.17 -5.62
N LYS A 34 -8.72 8.16 -6.88
CA LYS A 34 -7.58 8.96 -7.35
C LYS A 34 -7.83 10.45 -7.14
N GLN A 35 -9.03 10.91 -7.50
CA GLN A 35 -9.44 12.30 -7.33
C GLN A 35 -9.48 12.70 -5.85
N CYS A 36 -10.01 11.84 -4.98
CA CYS A 36 -10.01 12.09 -3.53
C CYS A 36 -8.59 12.29 -3.00
N VAL A 37 -7.66 11.39 -3.38
CA VAL A 37 -6.27 11.45 -2.91
C VAL A 37 -5.57 12.71 -3.41
N GLU A 38 -5.76 13.07 -4.68
CA GLU A 38 -5.20 14.28 -5.28
C GLU A 38 -5.66 15.54 -4.55
N VAL A 39 -6.99 15.70 -4.37
CA VAL A 39 -7.57 16.84 -3.65
C VAL A 39 -7.10 16.86 -2.19
N CYS A 40 -7.09 15.71 -1.51
CA CYS A 40 -6.64 15.65 -0.12
C CYS A 40 -5.18 16.11 0.01
N GLN A 41 -4.29 15.67 -0.87
CA GLN A 41 -2.89 16.05 -0.84
C GLN A 41 -2.68 17.54 -1.15
N GLN A 42 -3.45 18.08 -2.10
CA GLN A 42 -3.40 19.50 -2.43
C GLN A 42 -3.80 20.39 -1.25
N GLU A 43 -4.87 20.01 -0.55
CA GLU A 43 -5.47 20.82 0.52
C GLU A 43 -4.81 20.63 1.90
N ASN A 44 -4.26 19.43 2.19
CA ASN A 44 -3.80 19.09 3.54
C ASN A 44 -2.28 18.92 3.66
N CYS A 45 -1.58 18.60 2.56
CA CYS A 45 -0.14 18.40 2.59
C CYS A 45 0.61 19.70 2.33
N ASP A 46 1.74 19.88 3.04
CA ASP A 46 2.57 21.05 2.86
C ASP A 46 3.24 21.03 1.48
N ASN A 47 2.64 21.76 0.55
CA ASN A 47 3.15 21.97 -0.80
C ASN A 47 3.86 23.34 -0.91
N GLY A 48 4.14 24.01 0.21
CA GLY A 48 4.77 25.33 0.25
C GLY A 48 3.82 26.52 0.01
N VAL A 49 2.50 26.31 -0.04
CA VAL A 49 1.48 27.35 -0.33
C VAL A 49 0.44 27.52 0.78
N GLY A 50 0.33 26.59 1.72
CA GLY A 50 -0.61 26.64 2.85
C GLY A 50 -0.22 25.60 3.88
N GLY A 51 -0.10 26.01 5.15
CA GLY A 51 0.51 25.18 6.19
C GLY A 51 -0.14 23.81 6.35
N ALA A 52 0.69 22.75 6.41
CA ALA A 52 0.23 21.38 6.63
C ALA A 52 -0.78 21.28 7.78
N THR A 53 -1.86 20.55 7.55
CA THR A 53 -2.74 20.08 8.62
C THR A 53 -1.87 19.35 9.65
N LYS A 54 -1.89 19.81 10.90
CA LYS A 54 -1.04 19.24 11.97
C LYS A 54 -1.45 17.80 12.23
N ILE A 55 -0.67 16.86 11.68
CA ILE A 55 -0.79 15.43 11.96
C ILE A 55 -0.60 15.22 13.48
N PRO A 56 -1.49 14.46 14.17
CA PRO A 56 -1.35 14.15 15.59
C PRO A 56 0.03 13.56 15.92
N LEU A 57 0.57 13.88 17.10
CA LEU A 57 1.90 13.43 17.52
C LEU A 57 2.08 11.90 17.45
N LEU A 58 1.04 11.15 17.80
CA LEU A 58 1.06 9.68 17.72
C LEU A 58 1.28 9.18 16.29
N HIS A 59 0.58 9.76 15.32
CA HIS A 59 0.72 9.40 13.91
C HIS A 59 2.12 9.76 13.40
N ARG A 60 2.66 10.91 13.83
CA ARG A 60 4.05 11.29 13.53
C ARG A 60 5.07 10.31 14.11
N LEU A 61 4.85 9.86 15.36
CA LEU A 61 5.70 8.85 16.01
C LEU A 61 5.64 7.49 15.31
N LEU A 62 4.47 7.15 14.75
CA LEU A 62 4.26 5.96 13.94
C LEU A 62 4.60 6.16 12.45
N PHE A 63 5.34 7.24 12.12
CA PHE A 63 5.82 7.53 10.78
C PHE A 63 4.73 7.69 9.70
N TRP A 64 3.54 8.14 10.08
CA TRP A 64 2.51 8.52 9.13
C TRP A 64 2.88 9.82 8.42
N THR A 65 2.97 9.74 7.10
CA THR A 65 3.15 10.90 6.23
C THR A 65 1.80 11.47 5.79
N CYS A 66 1.76 12.73 5.37
CA CYS A 66 0.52 13.32 4.86
C CYS A 66 -0.07 12.56 3.66
N PRO A 67 0.72 12.14 2.64
CA PRO A 67 0.20 11.29 1.57
C PRO A 67 -0.41 9.98 2.07
N ALA A 68 0.18 9.35 3.10
CA ALA A 68 -0.35 8.14 3.71
C ALA A 68 -1.67 8.37 4.48
N GLU A 69 -1.81 9.52 5.16
CA GLU A 69 -3.07 9.93 5.79
C GLU A 69 -4.18 10.15 4.76
N CYS A 70 -3.86 10.81 3.65
CA CYS A 70 -4.80 11.02 2.54
C CYS A 70 -5.22 9.71 1.89
N ASP A 71 -4.27 8.81 1.60
CA ASP A 71 -4.53 7.47 1.08
C ASP A 71 -5.50 6.70 2.00
N TYR A 72 -5.19 6.63 3.30
CA TYR A 72 -6.04 5.97 4.29
C TYR A 72 -7.45 6.58 4.35
N THR A 73 -7.53 7.92 4.44
CA THR A 73 -8.80 8.63 4.58
C THR A 73 -9.69 8.39 3.36
N CYS A 74 -9.12 8.50 2.16
CA CYS A 74 -9.85 8.26 0.92
C CYS A 74 -10.31 6.80 0.76
N GLN A 75 -9.52 5.82 1.19
CA GLN A 75 -9.96 4.41 1.21
C GLN A 75 -11.25 4.25 2.02
N HIS A 76 -11.32 4.87 3.20
CA HIS A 76 -12.50 4.83 4.06
C HIS A 76 -13.68 5.62 3.50
N ILE A 77 -13.45 6.82 2.94
CA ILE A 77 -14.51 7.62 2.29
C ILE A 77 -15.16 6.84 1.14
N ILE A 78 -14.35 6.29 0.22
CA ILE A 78 -14.85 5.54 -0.93
C ILE A 78 -15.53 4.24 -0.46
N THR A 79 -14.99 3.57 0.55
CA THR A 79 -15.62 2.37 1.11
C THR A 79 -16.99 2.67 1.70
N ASN A 80 -17.12 3.74 2.48
CA ASN A 80 -18.40 4.16 3.05
C ASN A 80 -19.41 4.51 1.96
N ALA A 81 -19.01 5.30 0.96
CA ALA A 81 -19.88 5.65 -0.18
C ALA A 81 -20.36 4.41 -0.97
N ARG A 82 -19.49 3.40 -1.12
CA ARG A 82 -19.86 2.12 -1.74
C ARG A 82 -20.84 1.33 -0.90
N VAL A 83 -20.62 1.24 0.41
CA VAL A 83 -21.53 0.55 1.33
C VAL A 83 -22.92 1.23 1.33
N GLU A 84 -22.98 2.55 1.37
CA GLU A 84 -24.23 3.33 1.29
C GLU A 84 -24.97 3.12 -0.03
N SER A 85 -24.24 2.96 -1.14
CA SER A 85 -24.81 2.67 -2.46
C SER A 85 -25.06 1.17 -2.72
N GLY A 86 -24.87 0.31 -1.71
CA GLY A 86 -25.07 -1.14 -1.83
C GLY A 86 -24.05 -1.85 -2.74
N GLN A 87 -22.91 -1.20 -3.03
CA GLN A 87 -21.82 -1.76 -3.81
C GLN A 87 -20.88 -2.60 -2.92
N PRO A 88 -20.22 -3.62 -3.50
CA PRO A 88 -19.24 -4.41 -2.76
C PRO A 88 -18.02 -3.55 -2.38
N ILE A 89 -17.48 -3.84 -1.19
CA ILE A 89 -16.20 -3.30 -0.74
C ILE A 89 -15.10 -3.87 -1.63
N VAL A 90 -14.13 -3.03 -1.98
CA VAL A 90 -12.97 -3.40 -2.80
C VAL A 90 -11.68 -3.27 -2.00
N GLN A 91 -10.64 -3.93 -2.49
CA GLN A 91 -9.28 -3.79 -1.97
C GLN A 91 -8.61 -2.55 -2.56
N PHE A 92 -7.70 -1.95 -1.79
CA PHE A 92 -6.85 -0.83 -2.17
C PHE A 92 -5.41 -1.24 -1.87
N HIS A 93 -4.48 -1.08 -2.81
CA HIS A 93 -3.08 -1.51 -2.71
C HIS A 93 -2.90 -2.97 -2.23
N GLY A 94 -3.86 -3.85 -2.54
CA GLY A 94 -3.84 -5.25 -2.11
C GLY A 94 -4.23 -5.49 -0.64
N LYS A 95 -4.68 -4.47 0.09
CA LYS A 95 -5.21 -4.58 1.46
C LYS A 95 -6.69 -4.22 1.52
N TRP A 96 -7.37 -4.68 2.55
CA TRP A 96 -8.73 -4.28 2.87
C TRP A 96 -8.72 -2.99 3.72
N PRO A 97 -9.73 -2.12 3.60
CA PRO A 97 -9.81 -0.84 4.29
C PRO A 97 -10.18 -1.04 5.78
N PHE A 98 -9.23 -1.52 6.58
CA PHE A 98 -9.42 -1.69 8.02
C PHE A 98 -9.28 -0.37 8.78
N TYR A 99 -10.01 -0.25 9.89
CA TYR A 99 -9.84 0.87 10.81
C TYR A 99 -8.55 0.72 11.60
N ARG A 100 -7.84 1.84 11.79
CA ARG A 100 -6.63 1.89 12.62
C ARG A 100 -6.97 1.76 14.10
N PHE A 101 -6.17 0.98 14.80
CA PHE A 101 -6.15 0.93 16.27
C PHE A 101 -4.87 1.59 16.77
N LEU A 102 -4.99 2.67 17.55
CA LEU A 102 -3.85 3.47 18.04
C LEU A 102 -2.86 3.89 16.93
N GLY A 103 -3.37 4.17 15.72
CA GLY A 103 -2.57 4.53 14.54
C GLY A 103 -1.93 3.33 13.80
N MET A 104 -2.11 2.10 14.27
CA MET A 104 -1.63 0.87 13.62
C MET A 104 -2.76 0.18 12.82
N GLN A 105 -2.46 -0.30 11.61
CA GLN A 105 -3.43 -1.05 10.78
C GLN A 105 -3.50 -2.55 11.15
N GLU A 106 -2.37 -3.17 11.53
CA GLU A 106 -2.30 -4.63 11.79
C GLU A 106 -1.52 -4.96 13.09
N PRO A 107 -2.02 -4.56 14.28
CA PRO A 107 -1.30 -4.77 15.53
C PRO A 107 -1.08 -6.27 15.84
N PHE A 108 -2.04 -7.13 15.51
CA PHE A 108 -1.96 -8.56 15.80
C PHE A 108 -1.00 -9.30 14.88
N SER A 109 -0.93 -8.96 13.60
CA SER A 109 0.04 -9.54 12.66
C SER A 109 1.47 -9.33 13.14
N VAL A 110 1.77 -8.11 13.62
CA VAL A 110 3.08 -7.77 14.22
C VAL A 110 3.32 -8.55 15.50
N PHE A 111 2.33 -8.59 16.39
CA PHE A 111 2.42 -9.32 17.66
C PHE A 111 2.69 -10.81 17.46
N PHE A 112 1.93 -11.49 16.60
CA PHE A 112 2.13 -12.91 16.33
C PHE A 112 3.43 -13.19 15.58
N SER A 113 3.87 -12.29 14.69
CA SER A 113 5.18 -12.42 14.04
C SER A 113 6.33 -12.32 15.04
N LEU A 114 6.22 -11.42 16.02
CA LEU A 114 7.18 -11.32 17.13
C LEU A 114 7.18 -12.59 17.99
N LEU A 115 6.00 -13.10 18.36
CA LEU A 115 5.91 -14.35 19.12
C LEU A 115 6.48 -15.53 18.35
N ASN A 116 6.23 -15.61 17.04
CA ASN A 116 6.80 -16.65 16.18
C ASN A 116 8.34 -16.56 16.13
N PHE A 117 8.89 -15.35 16.06
CA PHE A 117 10.33 -15.12 16.15
C PHE A 117 10.90 -15.58 17.50
N LEU A 118 10.24 -15.23 18.61
CA LEU A 118 10.67 -15.60 19.97
C LEU A 118 10.52 -17.09 20.28
N ALA A 119 9.55 -17.77 19.67
CA ALA A 119 9.32 -19.20 19.84
C ALA A 119 10.35 -20.07 19.09
N HIS A 120 11.02 -19.52 18.07
CA HIS A 120 11.99 -20.25 17.24
C HIS A 120 13.43 -19.67 17.29
N PRO A 121 14.04 -19.49 18.48
CA PRO A 121 15.36 -18.88 18.62
C PRO A 121 16.52 -19.76 18.13
N LYS A 122 16.28 -21.06 17.88
CA LYS A 122 17.32 -22.01 17.42
C LYS A 122 17.64 -21.90 15.92
N ARG A 123 16.82 -21.20 15.12
CA ARG A 123 17.05 -21.00 13.67
C ARG A 123 18.10 -19.93 13.36
N THR A 124 18.50 -19.13 14.36
CA THR A 124 19.48 -18.04 14.24
C THR A 124 20.83 -18.35 14.90
N ARG A 125 21.00 -19.55 15.46
CA ARG A 125 22.25 -20.04 16.04
C ARG A 125 22.74 -21.29 15.30
N GLU A 126 23.05 -21.14 14.02
CA GLU A 126 23.90 -22.09 13.30
C GLU A 126 25.17 -21.33 12.91
N LYS A 127 26.10 -21.31 13.88
CA LYS A 127 27.54 -21.11 13.69
C LYS A 127 28.22 -22.29 14.36
#